data_AF-A0AAW6W832-F1
#
_entry.id   AF-A0AAW6W832-F1
#
_cell.length_a   1.000
_cell.length_b   1.000
_cell.length_c   1.000
_cell.angle_alpha   90.00
_cell.angle_beta   90.00
_cell.angle_gamma   90.00
#
_symmetry.space_group_name_H-M   'P 1'
#
loop_
_entity.id
_entity.type
_entity.pdbx_description
1 polymer ?
#
loop_
_entity_poly.entity_id
_entity_poly.type
_entity_poly.pdbx_seq_one_letter_code
_entity_poly.pdbx_strand_id
1 'polypeptide(L)'
;MKKRVYFDKYEDMRFISHLDLIRFLERLFKKTNLPIKYSNGFHPRPKMSFGNPISLGTEAFGEIMDIELEEDLSNAEVLRRLNSAQVLGFRVQEVENLEGKGNIAEEYPYTRYSVEGSCSVVDRLEALLQQEEIIEVREKKGKTVTRELKQRIVSWKRTENCITLSSINISPNAYLELANIRQQEVRIKRLGYEKAEDKGEGLC
;
A
#
# COMPACT_ATOMS: atom_id res chain seq x y z
N MET A 1 -7.75 22.45 -4.36
CA MET A 1 -7.42 21.54 -5.48
C MET A 1 -7.17 20.14 -4.94
N LYS A 2 -7.54 19.06 -5.63
CA LYS A 2 -7.11 17.70 -5.27
C LYS A 2 -6.01 17.24 -6.22
N LYS A 3 -4.96 16.65 -5.67
CA LYS A 3 -3.87 16.05 -6.43
C LYS A 3 -3.74 14.59 -6.02
N ARG A 4 -3.52 13.72 -6.99
CA ARG A 4 -3.06 12.35 -6.75
C ARG A 4 -1.55 12.32 -6.86
N VAL A 5 -0.90 11.66 -5.91
CA VAL A 5 0.55 11.58 -5.81
C VAL A 5 0.95 10.13 -5.74
N TYR A 6 1.87 9.73 -6.62
CA TYR A 6 2.46 8.41 -6.66
C TYR A 6 3.85 8.46 -6.04
N PHE A 7 4.12 7.57 -5.09
CA PHE A 7 5.39 7.57 -4.35
C PHE A 7 5.90 6.17 -4.06
N ASP A 8 7.20 6.09 -3.80
CA ASP A 8 7.87 4.88 -3.35
C ASP A 8 8.38 5.05 -1.92
N LYS A 9 8.42 3.93 -1.19
CA LYS A 9 8.94 3.76 0.16
C LYS A 9 9.76 2.47 0.20
N TYR A 10 11.08 2.57 0.18
CA TYR A 10 12.00 1.45 0.00
C TYR A 10 13.21 1.56 0.94
N GLU A 11 14.12 0.59 0.89
CA GLU A 11 15.30 0.52 1.77
C GLU A 11 14.88 0.59 3.26
N ASP A 12 15.60 1.34 4.09
CA ASP A 12 15.37 1.43 5.53
C ASP A 12 14.01 2.05 5.87
N MET A 13 13.39 2.81 4.96
CA MET A 13 12.02 3.29 5.16
C MET A 13 10.99 2.16 5.17
N ARG A 14 11.32 0.93 4.76
CA ARG A 14 10.44 -0.23 4.99
C ARG A 14 10.11 -0.41 6.49
N PHE A 15 10.97 0.05 7.39
CA PHE A 15 10.82 -0.08 8.85
C PHE A 15 10.01 1.04 9.51
N ILE A 16 9.52 2.03 8.77
CA ILE A 16 8.52 2.95 9.33
C ILE A 16 7.11 2.40 9.12
N SER A 17 6.30 2.46 10.18
CA SER A 17 4.90 2.05 10.15
C SER A 17 4.07 2.98 9.26
N HIS A 18 2.86 2.56 8.87
CA HIS A 18 1.95 3.44 8.12
C HIS A 18 1.62 4.73 8.89
N LEU A 19 1.48 4.67 10.22
CA LEU A 19 1.24 5.86 11.04
C LEU A 19 2.44 6.80 11.07
N ASP A 20 3.66 6.25 11.08
CA ASP A 20 4.87 7.06 11.02
C ASP A 20 5.13 7.62 9.63
N LEU A 21 4.71 6.92 8.57
CA LEU A 21 4.68 7.45 7.20
C LEU A 21 3.75 8.66 7.11
N ILE A 22 2.55 8.58 7.70
CA ILE A 22 1.62 9.72 7.79
C ILE A 22 2.32 10.91 8.46
N ARG A 23 2.90 10.71 9.65
CA ARG A 23 3.64 11.77 10.37
C ARG A 23 4.82 12.32 9.58
N PHE A 24 5.53 11.45 8.87
CA PHE A 24 6.62 11.83 7.98
C PHE A 24 6.12 12.75 6.86
N LEU A 25 5.01 12.40 6.21
CA LEU A 25 4.40 13.22 5.17
C LEU A 25 3.92 14.57 5.71
N GLU A 26 3.31 14.61 6.91
CA GLU A 26 2.95 15.88 7.56
C GLU A 26 4.18 16.80 7.74
N ARG A 27 5.34 16.23 8.11
CA ARG A 27 6.61 16.97 8.23
C ARG A 27 7.18 17.37 6.87
N LEU A 28 7.08 16.49 5.88
CA LEU A 28 7.55 16.74 4.51
C LEU A 28 6.78 17.90 3.88
N PHE A 29 5.46 17.96 4.03
CA PHE A 29 4.64 19.05 3.53
C PHE A 29 5.05 20.39 4.15
N LYS A 30 5.29 20.41 5.47
CA LYS A 30 5.79 21.61 6.17
C LYS A 30 7.20 22.01 5.69
N LYS A 31 8.12 21.05 5.57
CA LYS A 31 9.51 21.29 5.14
C LYS A 31 9.59 21.82 3.72
N THR A 32 8.67 21.41 2.85
CA THR A 32 8.64 21.79 1.43
C THR A 32 7.74 22.99 1.14
N ASN A 33 7.18 23.62 2.19
CA ASN A 33 6.20 24.69 2.08
C ASN A 33 5.06 24.33 1.10
N LEU A 34 4.58 23.09 1.14
CA LEU A 34 3.46 22.66 0.33
C LEU A 34 2.17 23.16 1.00
N PRO A 35 1.33 23.97 0.32
CA PRO A 35 0.15 24.60 0.91
C PRO A 35 -1.00 23.59 1.03
N ILE A 36 -0.87 22.64 1.95
CA ILE A 36 -1.84 21.57 2.19
C ILE A 36 -3.03 22.12 2.98
N LYS A 37 -4.25 21.79 2.55
CA LYS A 37 -5.47 22.05 3.31
C LYS A 37 -5.53 21.21 4.56
N TYR A 38 -6.06 21.79 5.63
CA TYR A 38 -6.31 21.09 6.89
C TYR A 38 -7.81 20.87 7.13
N SER A 39 -8.15 19.88 7.95
CA SER A 39 -9.51 19.62 8.42
C SER A 39 -9.99 20.69 9.40
N ASN A 40 -11.28 21.01 9.37
CA ASN A 40 -11.90 21.90 10.36
C ASN A 40 -12.20 21.12 11.65
N GLY A 41 -11.51 21.42 12.76
CA GLY A 41 -11.73 20.77 14.05
C GLY A 41 -10.66 21.12 15.10
N PHE A 42 -10.81 20.62 16.33
CA PHE A 42 -9.90 20.91 17.45
C PHE A 42 -8.46 20.41 17.23
N HIS A 43 -8.28 19.41 16.39
CA HIS A 43 -6.96 18.90 15.96
C HIS A 43 -6.90 18.84 14.43
N PRO A 44 -6.60 19.98 13.77
CA PRO A 44 -6.52 20.03 12.32
C PRO A 44 -5.49 19.03 11.78
N ARG A 45 -5.93 18.16 10.87
CA ARG A 45 -5.07 17.20 10.16
C ARG A 45 -4.96 17.60 8.69
N PRO A 46 -3.81 17.37 8.06
CA PRO A 46 -3.70 17.44 6.61
C PRO A 46 -4.80 16.63 5.93
N LYS A 47 -5.48 17.25 4.97
CA LYS A 47 -6.44 16.56 4.13
C LYS A 47 -5.70 15.71 3.12
N MET A 48 -5.48 14.47 3.51
CA MET A 48 -4.87 13.45 2.67
C MET A 48 -5.58 12.10 2.88
N SER A 49 -5.59 11.27 1.84
CA SER A 49 -6.09 9.89 1.88
C SER A 49 -5.12 8.97 1.16
N PHE A 50 -5.15 7.68 1.50
CA PHE A 50 -4.24 6.66 0.96
C PHE A 50 -5.04 5.48 0.41
N GLY A 51 -4.36 4.66 -0.38
CA GLY A 51 -4.78 3.28 -0.61
C GLY A 51 -4.65 2.42 0.66
N ASN A 52 -4.43 1.12 0.48
CA ASN A 52 -4.32 0.19 1.59
C ASN A 52 -3.11 0.51 2.48
N PRO A 53 -3.23 0.45 3.82
CA PRO A 53 -2.08 0.66 4.72
C PRO A 53 -0.89 -0.22 4.35
N ILE A 54 0.30 0.36 4.40
CA ILE A 54 1.55 -0.35 4.10
C ILE A 54 2.01 -1.07 5.38
N SER A 55 2.15 -2.39 5.29
CA SER A 55 2.67 -3.19 6.38
C SER A 55 4.10 -2.78 6.75
N LEU A 56 4.43 -2.81 8.04
CA LEU A 56 5.81 -2.68 8.52
C LEU A 56 6.70 -3.72 7.83
N GLY A 57 7.94 -3.39 7.50
CA GLY A 57 8.88 -4.31 6.84
C GLY A 57 8.67 -4.49 5.33
N THR A 58 7.64 -3.85 4.74
CA THR A 58 7.35 -3.89 3.30
C THR A 58 7.97 -2.68 2.59
N GLU A 59 8.71 -2.95 1.52
CA GLU A 59 9.02 -1.94 0.51
C GLU A 59 7.79 -1.76 -0.38
N ALA A 60 7.44 -0.53 -0.72
CA ALA A 60 6.24 -0.22 -1.47
C ALA A 60 6.57 0.73 -2.63
N PHE A 61 6.12 0.37 -3.82
CA PHE A 61 6.37 1.10 -5.05
C PHE A 61 5.04 1.47 -5.69
N GLY A 62 4.96 2.65 -6.30
CA GLY A 62 3.72 3.13 -6.93
C GLY A 62 2.57 3.29 -5.92
N GLU A 63 2.88 3.66 -4.69
CA GLU A 63 1.85 3.93 -3.68
C GLU A 63 1.10 5.21 -3.99
N ILE A 64 -0.20 5.20 -3.71
CA ILE A 64 -1.10 6.29 -4.07
C ILE A 64 -1.53 7.04 -2.81
N MET A 65 -1.37 8.35 -2.84
CA MET A 65 -2.02 9.26 -1.90
C MET A 65 -2.72 10.40 -2.63
N ASP A 66 -3.89 10.79 -2.14
CA ASP A 66 -4.56 11.99 -2.59
C ASP A 66 -4.35 13.09 -1.54
N ILE A 67 -4.06 14.31 -1.98
CA ILE A 67 -3.85 15.48 -1.13
C ILE A 67 -4.74 16.65 -1.58
N GLU A 68 -5.22 17.45 -0.65
CA GLU A 68 -5.89 18.72 -0.95
C GLU A 68 -4.96 19.91 -0.72
N LEU A 69 -4.85 20.80 -1.72
CA LEU A 69 -4.08 22.04 -1.65
C LEU A 69 -4.97 23.28 -1.48
N GLU A 70 -4.47 24.27 -0.74
CA GLU A 70 -5.05 25.61 -0.54
C GLU A 70 -4.90 26.47 -1.80
N GLU A 71 -3.72 26.40 -2.41
CA GLU A 71 -3.36 27.13 -3.62
C GLU A 71 -3.40 26.22 -4.85
N ASP A 72 -3.54 26.83 -6.03
CA ASP A 72 -3.37 26.11 -7.29
C ASP A 72 -1.89 26.02 -7.66
N LEU A 73 -1.37 24.79 -7.66
CA LEU A 73 0.00 24.49 -8.05
C LEU A 73 -0.01 23.51 -9.22
N SER A 74 0.90 23.72 -10.17
CA SER A 74 1.11 22.75 -11.25
C SER A 74 1.63 21.42 -10.69
N ASN A 75 1.35 20.32 -11.38
CA ASN A 75 1.82 18.99 -10.99
C ASN A 75 3.35 18.94 -10.87
N ALA A 76 4.04 19.61 -11.80
CA ALA A 76 5.50 19.75 -11.79
C ALA A 76 6.00 20.47 -10.53
N GLU A 77 5.32 21.52 -10.09
CA GLU A 77 5.70 22.25 -8.88
C GLU A 77 5.50 21.43 -7.61
N VAL A 78 4.38 20.69 -7.51
CA VAL A 78 4.12 19.78 -6.38
C VAL A 78 5.19 18.68 -6.33
N LEU A 79 5.47 18.05 -7.47
CA LEU A 79 6.51 17.02 -7.61
C LEU A 79 7.88 17.55 -7.18
N ARG A 80 8.26 18.72 -7.69
CA ARG A 80 9.53 19.39 -7.37
C ARG A 80 9.63 19.69 -5.87
N ARG A 81 8.59 20.28 -5.27
CA ARG A 81 8.57 20.59 -3.83
C ARG A 81 8.73 19.32 -3.00
N LEU A 82 7.91 18.30 -3.23
CA LEU A 82 7.95 17.06 -2.44
C LEU A 82 9.31 16.35 -2.52
N ASN A 83 9.99 16.40 -3.66
CA ASN A 83 11.32 15.81 -3.83
C ASN A 83 12.49 16.73 -3.40
N SER A 84 12.26 18.03 -3.20
CA SER A 84 13.32 18.99 -2.83
C SER A 84 13.92 18.75 -1.44
N ALA A 85 13.18 18.09 -0.56
CA ALA A 85 13.58 17.80 0.81
C ALA A 85 14.27 16.42 0.98
N GLN A 86 14.82 15.88 -0.11
CA GLN A 86 15.45 14.55 -0.30
C GLN A 86 15.56 13.70 0.97
N VAL A 87 14.89 12.55 0.95
CA VAL A 87 14.86 11.59 2.05
C VAL A 87 15.24 10.22 1.49
N LEU A 88 16.26 9.59 2.07
CA LEU A 88 16.67 8.24 1.67
C LEU A 88 15.50 7.26 1.83
N GLY A 89 15.25 6.43 0.82
CA GLY A 89 14.16 5.46 0.83
C GLY A 89 12.76 6.03 0.57
N PHE A 90 12.60 7.32 0.21
CA PHE A 90 11.32 7.87 -0.22
C PHE A 90 11.46 8.76 -1.46
N ARG A 91 10.56 8.60 -2.42
CA ARG A 91 10.56 9.39 -3.64
C ARG A 91 9.16 9.56 -4.17
N VAL A 92 8.80 10.78 -4.57
CA VAL A 92 7.59 11.01 -5.35
C VAL A 92 7.92 10.82 -6.82
N GLN A 93 7.16 9.97 -7.49
CA GLN A 93 7.35 9.63 -8.90
C GLN A 93 6.52 10.53 -9.80
N GLU A 94 5.26 10.74 -9.44
CA GLU A 94 4.29 11.40 -10.30
C GLU A 94 3.22 12.14 -9.49
N VAL A 95 2.67 13.18 -10.10
CA VAL A 95 1.56 13.97 -9.56
C VAL A 95 0.54 14.22 -10.66
N GLU A 96 -0.72 13.96 -10.38
CA GLU A 96 -1.84 14.17 -11.31
C GLU A 96 -2.91 15.07 -10.69
N ASN A 97 -3.70 15.71 -11.55
CA ASN A 97 -4.94 16.34 -11.10
C ASN A 97 -5.97 15.26 -10.82
N LEU A 98 -6.64 15.34 -9.68
CA LEU A 98 -7.75 14.45 -9.39
C LEU A 98 -9.06 15.17 -9.67
N GLU A 99 -9.70 14.84 -10.79
CA GLU A 99 -11.01 15.34 -11.18
C GLU A 99 -12.11 14.44 -10.57
N GLY A 100 -13.06 15.04 -9.84
CA GLY A 100 -14.21 14.32 -9.29
C GLY A 100 -14.05 13.79 -7.85
N LYS A 101 -14.83 12.76 -7.52
CA LYS A 101 -14.98 12.18 -6.17
C LYS A 101 -14.43 10.77 -6.03
N GLY A 102 -13.82 10.21 -7.08
CA GLY A 102 -13.27 8.85 -7.05
C GLY A 102 -12.33 8.67 -5.86
N ASN A 103 -12.49 7.59 -5.11
CA ASN A 103 -11.59 7.23 -4.04
C ASN A 103 -10.59 6.17 -4.55
N ILE A 104 -9.40 6.15 -3.93
CA ILE A 104 -8.31 5.25 -4.35
C ILE A 104 -8.75 3.78 -4.34
N ALA A 105 -9.53 3.37 -3.33
CA ALA A 105 -9.92 1.96 -3.17
C ALA A 105 -10.88 1.46 -4.26
N GLU A 106 -11.72 2.33 -4.81
CA GLU A 106 -12.62 2.02 -5.92
C GLU A 106 -11.87 1.92 -7.26
N GLU A 107 -10.95 2.86 -7.51
CA GLU A 107 -10.20 2.91 -8.76
C GLU A 107 -9.10 1.85 -8.81
N TYR A 108 -8.48 1.57 -7.66
CA TYR A 108 -7.34 0.68 -7.47
C TYR A 108 -7.63 -0.43 -6.44
N PRO A 109 -8.59 -1.33 -6.71
CA PRO A 109 -9.03 -2.33 -5.73
C PRO A 109 -8.01 -3.45 -5.52
N TYR A 110 -7.08 -3.63 -6.45
CA TYR A 110 -6.09 -4.71 -6.44
C TYR A 110 -4.71 -4.19 -6.08
N THR A 111 -4.00 -4.95 -5.25
CA THR A 111 -2.62 -4.65 -4.87
C THR A 111 -1.73 -5.84 -5.20
N ARG A 112 -0.63 -5.58 -5.91
CA ARG A 112 0.35 -6.59 -6.32
C ARG A 112 1.49 -6.65 -5.32
N TYR A 113 1.92 -7.86 -5.00
CA TYR A 113 3.04 -8.10 -4.10
C TYR A 113 4.00 -9.12 -4.67
N SER A 114 5.28 -9.02 -4.30
CA SER A 114 6.23 -10.11 -4.34
C SER A 114 6.65 -10.49 -2.92
N VAL A 115 6.73 -11.78 -2.66
CA VAL A 115 7.22 -12.37 -1.42
C VAL A 115 8.37 -13.30 -1.77
N GLU A 116 9.58 -12.91 -1.40
CA GLU A 116 10.81 -13.64 -1.66
C GLU A 116 11.38 -14.20 -0.36
N GLY A 117 11.83 -15.46 -0.35
CA GLY A 117 12.40 -16.12 0.82
C GLY A 117 13.31 -17.28 0.45
N SER A 118 13.65 -18.15 1.40
CA SER A 118 14.23 -19.46 1.05
C SER A 118 13.18 -20.35 0.37
N CYS A 119 13.61 -21.34 -0.41
CA CYS A 119 12.67 -22.29 -1.04
C CYS A 119 11.73 -22.91 0.00
N SER A 120 12.26 -23.35 1.14
CA SER A 120 11.45 -23.95 2.22
C SER A 120 10.41 -23.02 2.85
N VAL A 121 10.64 -21.70 2.84
CA VAL A 121 9.68 -20.71 3.31
C VAL A 121 8.59 -20.50 2.26
N VAL A 122 9.01 -20.37 1.01
CA VAL A 122 8.11 -20.17 -0.14
C VAL A 122 7.23 -21.39 -0.38
N ASP A 123 7.74 -22.61 -0.17
CA ASP A 123 6.99 -23.86 -0.24
C ASP A 123 5.80 -23.86 0.75
N ARG A 124 6.00 -23.35 1.98
CA ARG A 124 4.91 -23.25 2.98
C ARG A 124 3.85 -22.25 2.57
N LEU A 125 4.27 -21.11 2.02
CA LEU A 125 3.33 -20.10 1.51
C LEU A 125 2.55 -20.65 0.30
N GLU A 126 3.22 -21.31 -0.63
CA GLU A 126 2.58 -21.95 -1.79
C GLU A 126 1.55 -22.99 -1.36
N ALA A 127 1.91 -23.87 -0.41
CA ALA A 127 1.00 -24.88 0.12
C ALA A 127 -0.28 -24.27 0.73
N LEU A 128 -0.17 -23.15 1.45
CA LEU A 128 -1.33 -22.41 1.94
C LEU A 128 -2.16 -21.84 0.78
N LEU A 129 -1.51 -21.19 -0.19
CA LEU A 129 -2.19 -20.55 -1.32
C LEU A 129 -2.89 -21.55 -2.26
N GLN A 130 -2.52 -22.82 -2.22
CA GLN A 130 -3.15 -23.91 -2.98
C GLN A 130 -4.44 -24.45 -2.33
N GLN A 131 -4.68 -24.20 -1.04
CA GLN A 131 -5.89 -24.68 -0.35
C GLN A 131 -7.16 -24.11 -0.97
N GLU A 132 -8.25 -24.87 -0.96
CA GLU A 132 -9.56 -24.39 -1.45
C GLU A 132 -10.15 -23.31 -0.55
N GLU A 133 -9.85 -23.36 0.74
CA GLU A 133 -10.27 -22.40 1.77
C GLU A 133 -9.08 -22.01 2.65
N ILE A 134 -9.01 -20.73 3.05
CA ILE A 134 -7.98 -20.17 3.94
C ILE A 134 -8.68 -19.40 5.06
N ILE A 135 -8.97 -20.10 6.15
CA ILE A 135 -9.72 -19.57 7.28
C ILE A 135 -8.77 -18.91 8.28
N GLU A 136 -8.97 -17.62 8.52
CA GLU A 136 -8.31 -16.87 9.59
C GLU A 136 -9.25 -16.72 10.79
N VAL A 137 -8.82 -17.17 11.96
CA VAL A 137 -9.53 -16.98 13.23
C VAL A 137 -8.74 -16.01 14.11
N ARG A 138 -9.36 -14.92 14.54
CA ARG A 138 -8.74 -13.94 15.46
C ARG A 138 -9.65 -13.65 16.65
N GLU A 139 -9.06 -13.47 17.82
CA GLU A 139 -9.78 -12.90 18.95
C GLU A 139 -9.62 -11.37 18.98
N LYS A 140 -10.75 -10.67 19.05
CA LYS A 140 -10.78 -9.20 19.13
C LYS A 140 -11.77 -8.76 20.20
N LYS A 141 -11.25 -8.12 21.25
CA LYS A 141 -12.05 -7.64 22.41
C LYS A 141 -12.94 -8.75 23.01
N GLY A 142 -12.40 -9.96 23.17
CA GLY A 142 -13.11 -11.11 23.72
C GLY A 142 -14.13 -11.77 22.77
N LYS A 143 -14.16 -11.39 21.49
CA LYS A 143 -14.98 -12.03 20.46
C LYS A 143 -14.10 -12.72 19.43
N THR A 144 -14.43 -13.96 19.09
CA THR A 144 -13.84 -14.68 17.97
C THR A 144 -14.40 -14.12 16.66
N VAL A 145 -13.51 -13.73 15.76
CA VAL A 145 -13.81 -13.23 14.42
C VAL A 145 -13.17 -14.18 13.43
N THR A 146 -13.99 -14.80 12.58
CA THR A 146 -13.55 -15.68 11.51
C THR A 146 -13.65 -14.96 10.18
N ARG A 147 -12.61 -15.09 9.34
CA ARG A 147 -12.54 -14.50 8.01
C ARG A 147 -12.00 -15.52 7.02
N GLU A 148 -12.74 -15.72 5.93
CA GLU A 148 -12.24 -16.53 4.81
C GLU A 148 -11.43 -15.65 3.86
N LEU A 149 -10.15 -15.99 3.69
CA LEU A 149 -9.16 -15.15 3.01
C LEU A 149 -8.87 -15.59 1.58
N LYS A 150 -9.27 -16.79 1.15
CA LYS A 150 -9.04 -17.26 -0.22
C LYS A 150 -9.68 -16.33 -1.25
N GLN A 151 -10.90 -15.87 -0.98
CA GLN A 151 -11.63 -14.91 -1.82
C GLN A 151 -10.94 -13.55 -2.02
N ARG A 152 -9.91 -13.23 -1.20
CA ARG A 152 -9.13 -12.00 -1.33
C ARG A 152 -7.96 -12.15 -2.29
N ILE A 153 -7.61 -13.38 -2.69
CA ILE A 153 -6.54 -13.66 -3.65
C ILE A 153 -7.15 -13.62 -5.05
N VAL A 154 -6.61 -12.75 -5.91
CA VAL A 154 -7.04 -12.63 -7.31
C VAL A 154 -6.25 -13.58 -8.20
N SER A 155 -4.93 -13.59 -8.02
CA SER A 155 -4.02 -14.48 -8.73
C SER A 155 -2.71 -14.58 -7.98
N TRP A 156 -1.96 -15.65 -8.23
CA TRP A 156 -0.58 -15.76 -7.77
C TRP A 156 0.22 -16.66 -8.71
N LYS A 157 1.54 -16.49 -8.69
CA LYS A 157 2.49 -17.30 -9.44
C LYS A 157 3.77 -17.44 -8.64
N ARG A 158 4.30 -18.66 -8.60
CA ARG A 158 5.64 -18.94 -8.11
C ARG A 158 6.67 -18.84 -9.23
N THR A 159 7.83 -18.28 -8.95
CA THR A 159 9.02 -18.33 -9.79
C THR A 159 10.21 -18.50 -8.85
N GLU A 160 10.83 -19.68 -8.88
CA GLU A 160 11.91 -20.07 -7.97
C GLU A 160 11.54 -19.88 -6.48
N ASN A 161 12.23 -18.95 -5.81
CA ASN A 161 12.10 -18.61 -4.41
C ASN A 161 11.25 -17.34 -4.18
N CYS A 162 10.39 -17.00 -5.15
CA CYS A 162 9.53 -15.84 -5.09
C CYS A 162 8.08 -16.20 -5.48
N ILE A 163 7.12 -15.69 -4.72
CA ILE A 163 5.70 -15.70 -5.09
C ILE A 163 5.28 -14.27 -5.39
N THR A 164 4.75 -14.06 -6.59
CA THR A 164 4.02 -12.84 -6.92
C THR A 164 2.53 -13.10 -6.75
N LEU A 165 1.81 -12.23 -6.04
CA LEU A 165 0.36 -12.34 -5.88
C LEU A 165 -0.34 -10.99 -6.06
N SER A 166 -1.56 -11.03 -6.58
CA SER A 166 -2.50 -9.91 -6.60
C SER A 166 -3.64 -10.21 -5.63
N SER A 167 -4.04 -9.22 -4.84
CA SER A 167 -5.04 -9.39 -3.78
C SER A 167 -5.87 -8.14 -3.53
N ILE A 168 -7.06 -8.31 -2.95
CA ILE A 168 -8.01 -7.24 -2.65
C ILE A 168 -7.97 -6.93 -1.15
N ASN A 169 -7.61 -5.69 -0.78
CA ASN A 169 -7.71 -5.18 0.59
C ASN A 169 -7.06 -6.07 1.66
N ILE A 170 -5.97 -6.74 1.32
CA ILE A 170 -5.19 -7.57 2.23
C ILE A 170 -3.70 -7.50 1.90
N SER A 171 -2.86 -7.68 2.93
CA SER A 171 -1.41 -7.77 2.80
C SER A 171 -0.98 -9.24 2.89
N PRO A 172 0.13 -9.62 2.22
CA PRO A 172 0.68 -10.97 2.34
C PRO A 172 0.95 -11.43 3.77
N ASN A 173 1.18 -10.49 4.70
CA ASN A 173 1.41 -10.79 6.11
C ASN A 173 0.32 -11.67 6.75
N ALA A 174 -0.94 -11.53 6.34
CA ALA A 174 -2.02 -12.40 6.85
C ALA A 174 -1.79 -13.87 6.45
N TYR A 175 -1.34 -14.11 5.22
CA TYR A 175 -1.01 -15.46 4.74
C TYR A 175 0.29 -15.99 5.36
N LEU A 176 1.28 -15.12 5.59
CA LEU A 176 2.52 -15.50 6.29
C LEU A 176 2.24 -16.00 7.71
N GLU A 177 1.39 -15.30 8.45
CA GLU A 177 0.96 -15.67 9.80
C GLU A 177 0.34 -17.08 9.80
N LEU A 178 -0.60 -17.35 8.88
CA LEU A 178 -1.25 -18.66 8.73
C LEU A 178 -0.31 -19.77 8.26
N ALA A 179 0.71 -19.44 7.46
CA ALA A 179 1.72 -20.38 6.98
C ALA A 179 2.87 -20.61 8.00
N ASN A 180 2.79 -20.03 9.20
CA ASN A 180 3.87 -20.03 10.20
C ASN A 180 5.20 -19.52 9.61
N ILE A 181 5.15 -18.40 8.91
CA ILE A 181 6.30 -17.70 8.33
C ILE A 181 6.48 -16.38 9.08
N ARG A 182 7.63 -16.18 9.72
CA ARG A 182 7.93 -14.88 10.33
C ARG A 182 8.30 -13.89 9.24
N GLN A 183 7.91 -12.64 9.42
CA GLN A 183 8.18 -11.58 8.44
C GLN A 183 9.68 -11.43 8.11
N GLN A 184 10.56 -11.65 9.09
CA GLN A 184 12.02 -11.60 8.90
C GLN A 184 12.59 -12.72 8.02
N GLU A 185 11.81 -13.77 7.74
CA GLU A 185 12.20 -14.86 6.83
C GLU A 185 11.97 -14.51 5.35
N VAL A 186 11.29 -13.38 5.08
CA VAL A 186 10.93 -12.97 3.72
C VAL A 186 11.24 -11.50 3.46
N ARG A 187 11.44 -11.18 2.19
CA ARG A 187 11.41 -9.81 1.67
C ARG A 187 10.08 -9.60 0.96
N ILE A 188 9.34 -8.58 1.38
CA ILE A 188 8.04 -8.25 0.80
C ILE A 188 8.18 -6.93 0.05
N LYS A 189 7.81 -6.94 -1.23
CA LYS A 189 7.62 -5.73 -2.02
C LYS A 189 6.17 -5.63 -2.41
N ARG A 190 5.55 -4.47 -2.19
CA ARG A 190 4.29 -4.09 -2.82
C ARG A 190 4.65 -3.40 -4.14
N LEU A 191 4.20 -3.97 -5.24
CA LEU A 191 4.55 -3.58 -6.61
C LEU A 191 3.51 -2.61 -7.22
N GLY A 192 2.81 -1.87 -6.37
CA GLY A 192 1.76 -0.93 -6.74
C GLY A 192 0.37 -1.55 -6.81
N TYR A 193 -0.52 -0.81 -7.46
CA TYR A 193 -1.93 -1.13 -7.60
C TYR A 193 -2.29 -1.45 -9.06
N GLU A 194 -3.41 -2.15 -9.24
CA GLU A 194 -3.99 -2.44 -10.56
C GLU A 194 -5.39 -1.82 -10.63
N LYS A 195 -5.75 -1.24 -11.79
CA LYS A 195 -7.04 -0.58 -11.94
C LYS A 195 -8.17 -1.62 -12.00
N ALA A 196 -9.38 -1.19 -11.65
CA ALA A 196 -10.58 -2.02 -11.85
C ALA A 196 -10.77 -2.41 -13.33
N GLU A 197 -10.45 -1.48 -14.25
CA GLU A 197 -10.61 -1.63 -15.70
C GLU A 197 -9.66 -2.66 -16.33
N ASP A 198 -8.47 -2.85 -15.76
CA ASP A 198 -7.45 -3.79 -16.25
C ASP A 198 -7.91 -5.27 -16.18
N LYS A 199 -9.02 -5.55 -15.52
CA LYS A 199 -9.65 -6.88 -15.40
C LYS A 199 -10.99 -7.00 -16.16
N GLY A 200 -11.45 -5.92 -16.81
CA GLY A 200 -12.76 -5.82 -17.47
C GLY A 200 -12.91 -6.56 -18.80
N GLU A 201 -11.85 -7.15 -19.35
CA GLU A 201 -11.92 -7.91 -20.63
C GLU A 201 -11.94 -9.44 -20.46
N GLY A 202 -12.08 -9.99 -19.25
CA GLY A 202 -11.77 -11.41 -19.02
C GLY A 202 -12.71 -12.27 -18.19
N LEU A 203 -13.90 -11.80 -17.80
CA LEU A 203 -14.85 -12.58 -17.00
C LEU A 203 -16.30 -12.27 -17.42
N CYS A 204 -16.71 -12.85 -18.56
CA CYS A 204 -18.09 -13.22 -18.87
C CYS A 204 -18.16 -14.74 -18.94
#